data_AF-A0A951FYS9-F1
#
_entry.id   AF-A0A951FYS9-F1
#
_cell.length_a   1.000
_cell.length_b   1.000
_cell.length_c   1.000
_cell.angle_alpha   90.00
_cell.angle_beta   90.00
_cell.angle_gamma   90.00
#
_symmetry.space_group_name_H-M   'P 1'
#
loop_
_entity.id
_entity.type
_entity.pdbx_description
1 polymer ?
#
loop_
_entity_poly.entity_id
_entity_poly.type
_entity_poly.pdbx_seq_one_letter_code
_entity_poly.pdbx_strand_id
1 'polypeptide(L)'
;MAARKRDRAGWLAVTLGLALFAAGDMYYSLVWGDANSVPVPSTADALYLGFYPATYIGIGLLLRSRVGRLPAGLWLDGMIGGLAVAALGAAFAFGAVLSDTHGATLTVATNLAYPLADLLLFALLVGIVALTGWSLRGDWPVVALGFLVFAIADSMYLIQSANGTYVSNGPLDVGWPAAMAI
;
A
#
# COMPACT_ATOMS: atom_id res chain seq x y z
N MET A 1 9.80 5.78 29.10
CA MET A 1 10.88 5.91 28.10
C MET A 1 10.82 4.89 26.97
N ALA A 2 10.53 3.60 27.23
CA ALA A 2 10.49 2.55 26.20
C ALA A 2 9.33 2.69 25.18
N ALA A 3 8.13 3.10 25.61
CA ALA A 3 7.00 3.37 24.70
C ALA A 3 7.33 4.48 23.69
N ARG A 4 7.87 5.62 24.17
CA ARG A 4 8.30 6.75 23.34
C ARG A 4 9.38 6.39 22.31
N LYS A 5 10.28 5.43 22.62
CA LYS A 5 11.28 4.92 21.66
C LYS A 5 10.67 4.00 20.60
N ARG A 6 9.68 3.17 20.97
CA ARG A 6 8.95 2.29 20.05
C ARG A 6 8.10 3.07 19.06
N ASP A 7 7.46 4.13 19.50
CA ASP A 7 6.70 5.04 18.63
C ASP A 7 7.63 5.69 17.60
N ARG A 8 8.81 6.13 18.04
CA ARG A 8 9.82 6.71 17.15
C ARG A 8 10.28 5.75 16.06
N ALA A 9 10.51 4.48 16.40
CA ALA A 9 10.91 3.47 15.43
C ALA A 9 9.80 3.16 14.42
N GLY A 10 8.54 3.10 14.88
CA GLY A 10 7.39 2.94 14.00
C GLY A 10 7.25 4.08 13.02
N TRP A 11 7.31 5.32 13.49
CA TRP A 11 7.28 6.51 12.64
C TRP A 11 8.46 6.58 11.67
N LEU A 12 9.68 6.26 12.10
CA LEU A 12 10.85 6.22 11.20
C LEU A 12 10.67 5.21 10.06
N ALA A 13 10.08 4.05 10.33
CA ALA A 13 9.82 3.05 9.30
C ALA A 13 8.74 3.51 8.31
N VAL A 14 7.66 4.16 8.78
CA VAL A 14 6.67 4.79 7.90
C VAL A 14 7.31 5.89 7.05
N THR A 15 8.09 6.79 7.66
CA THR A 15 8.79 7.85 6.94
C THR A 15 9.77 7.29 5.91
N LEU A 16 10.46 6.19 6.20
CA LEU A 16 11.31 5.51 5.24
C LEU A 16 10.49 4.97 4.05
N GLY A 17 9.33 4.36 4.32
CA GLY A 17 8.43 3.91 3.26
C GLY A 17 8.01 5.06 2.35
N LEU A 18 7.56 6.17 2.94
CA LEU A 18 7.19 7.38 2.18
C LEU A 18 8.36 7.95 1.38
N ALA A 19 9.58 7.94 1.94
CA ALA A 19 10.77 8.39 1.24
C ALA A 19 11.14 7.47 0.06
N LEU A 20 10.96 6.15 0.19
CA LEU A 20 11.15 5.20 -0.90
C LEU A 20 10.15 5.45 -2.02
N PHE A 21 8.87 5.65 -1.67
CA PHE A 21 7.84 5.97 -2.65
C PHE A 21 8.16 7.27 -3.40
N ALA A 22 8.45 8.36 -2.67
CA ALA A 22 8.79 9.64 -3.27
C ALA A 22 10.06 9.59 -4.13
N ALA A 23 11.05 8.81 -3.72
CA ALA A 23 12.25 8.57 -4.54
C ALA A 23 11.91 7.79 -5.81
N GLY A 24 11.00 6.81 -5.73
CA GLY A 24 10.47 6.08 -6.88
C GLY A 24 9.77 7.00 -7.88
N ASP A 25 8.90 7.88 -7.36
CA ASP A 25 8.14 8.86 -8.15
C ASP A 25 9.05 9.87 -8.85
N MET A 26 10.03 10.39 -8.11
CA MET A 26 11.03 11.30 -8.67
C MET A 26 11.89 10.61 -9.73
N TYR A 27 12.32 9.36 -9.50
CA TYR A 27 13.07 8.58 -10.47
C TYR A 27 12.23 8.29 -11.72
N TYR A 28 10.99 7.86 -11.54
CA TYR A 28 10.06 7.56 -12.63
C TYR A 28 9.85 8.80 -13.50
N SER A 29 9.57 9.94 -12.88
CA SER A 29 9.38 11.22 -13.57
C SER A 29 10.61 11.66 -14.35
N LEU A 30 11.81 11.56 -13.75
CA LEU A 30 13.06 12.00 -14.38
C LEU A 30 13.54 11.09 -15.52
N VAL A 31 13.30 9.78 -15.41
CA VAL A 31 13.82 8.79 -16.38
C VAL A 31 12.79 8.45 -17.45
N TRP A 32 11.51 8.44 -17.09
CA TRP A 32 10.44 7.90 -17.92
C TRP A 32 9.29 8.88 -18.18
N GLY A 33 9.36 10.13 -17.71
CA GLY A 33 8.27 11.10 -17.84
C GLY A 33 7.77 11.36 -19.26
N ASP A 34 8.64 11.24 -20.27
CA ASP A 34 8.31 11.39 -21.70
C ASP A 34 8.29 10.07 -22.48
N ALA A 35 8.41 8.92 -21.79
CA ALA A 35 8.55 7.62 -22.44
C ALA A 35 7.18 7.06 -22.87
N ASN A 36 7.10 6.55 -24.11
CA ASN A 36 5.89 5.90 -24.63
C ASN A 36 5.62 4.52 -24.02
N SER A 37 6.62 3.92 -23.36
CA SER A 37 6.52 2.62 -22.71
C SER A 37 7.58 2.49 -21.61
N VAL A 38 7.19 2.03 -20.43
CA VAL A 38 8.11 1.78 -19.31
C VAL A 38 8.35 0.27 -19.17
N PRO A 39 9.61 -0.18 -19.08
CA PRO A 39 9.90 -1.60 -18.88
C PRO A 39 9.46 -2.03 -17.48
N VAL A 40 8.72 -3.15 -17.38
CA VAL A 40 8.30 -3.72 -16.09
C VAL A 40 8.94 -5.09 -15.89
N PRO A 41 9.66 -5.34 -14.77
CA PRO A 41 9.97 -4.38 -13.71
C PRO A 41 11.06 -3.36 -14.07
N SER A 42 10.92 -2.16 -13.51
CA SER A 42 11.86 -1.05 -13.54
C SER A 42 12.53 -0.82 -12.18
N THR A 43 13.52 0.06 -12.14
CA THR A 43 14.10 0.54 -10.87
C THR A 43 13.08 1.34 -10.04
N ALA A 44 12.10 1.99 -10.67
CA ALA A 44 11.01 2.65 -9.96
C ALA A 44 10.17 1.61 -9.19
N ASP A 45 9.91 0.45 -9.80
CA ASP A 45 9.14 -0.63 -9.16
C ASP A 45 9.83 -1.15 -7.89
N ALA A 46 11.15 -1.23 -7.88
CA ALA A 46 11.89 -1.63 -6.68
C ALA A 46 11.71 -0.62 -5.52
N LEU A 47 11.65 0.67 -5.84
CA LEU A 47 11.45 1.74 -4.86
C LEU A 47 10.00 1.77 -4.36
N TYR A 48 9.02 1.65 -5.26
CA TYR A 48 7.61 1.56 -4.90
C TYR A 48 7.32 0.29 -4.09
N LEU A 49 7.83 -0.87 -4.49
CA LEU A 49 7.64 -2.09 -3.71
C LEU A 49 8.34 -2.04 -2.34
N GLY A 50 9.41 -1.25 -2.21
CA GLY A 50 10.09 -1.00 -0.94
C GLY A 50 9.25 -0.21 0.08
N PHE A 51 8.27 0.58 -0.37
CA PHE A 51 7.34 1.29 0.51
C PHE A 51 6.53 0.33 1.39
N TYR A 52 6.00 -0.75 0.82
CA TYR A 52 5.13 -1.69 1.55
C TYR A 52 5.77 -2.33 2.78
N PRO A 53 6.92 -3.03 2.72
CA PRO A 53 7.52 -3.65 3.89
C PRO A 53 7.90 -2.62 4.96
N ALA A 54 8.40 -1.44 4.56
CA ALA A 54 8.73 -0.37 5.50
C ALA A 54 7.46 0.12 6.24
N THR A 55 6.38 0.35 5.50
CA THR A 55 5.09 0.80 6.05
C THR A 55 4.46 -0.28 6.93
N TYR A 56 4.49 -1.56 6.55
CA TYR A 56 4.00 -2.67 7.38
C TYR A 56 4.74 -2.77 8.71
N ILE A 57 6.07 -2.68 8.67
CA ILE A 57 6.89 -2.69 9.88
C ILE A 57 6.54 -1.49 10.76
N GLY A 58 6.42 -0.30 10.17
CA GLY A 58 6.07 0.92 10.88
C GLY A 58 4.72 0.82 11.59
N ILE A 59 3.68 0.42 10.86
CA ILE A 59 2.33 0.22 11.40
C ILE A 59 2.34 -0.85 12.49
N GLY A 60 3.01 -1.99 12.28
CA GLY A 60 3.10 -3.07 13.27
C GLY A 60 3.78 -2.63 14.57
N LEU A 61 4.84 -1.82 14.48
CA LEU A 61 5.52 -1.24 15.64
C LEU A 61 4.64 -0.24 16.40
N LEU A 62 3.93 0.63 15.67
CA LEU A 62 2.97 1.58 16.25
C LEU A 62 1.82 0.85 16.93
N LEU A 63 1.27 -0.21 16.33
CA LEU A 63 0.20 -1.00 16.93
C LEU A 63 0.67 -1.70 18.22
N ARG A 64 1.84 -2.33 18.18
CA ARG A 64 2.43 -3.02 19.34
C ARG A 64 2.68 -2.08 20.53
N SER A 65 2.96 -0.81 20.26
CA SER A 65 3.13 0.20 21.31
C SER A 65 1.81 0.53 22.04
N ARG A 66 0.67 0.43 21.34
CA ARG A 66 -0.65 0.84 21.83
C ARG A 66 -1.48 -0.29 22.41
N VAL A 67 -1.41 -1.50 21.85
CA VAL A 67 -2.39 -2.57 22.15
C VAL A 67 -1.84 -3.70 23.05
N GLY A 68 -0.55 -3.67 23.44
CA GLY A 68 -0.02 -4.71 24.35
C GLY A 68 -0.12 -6.12 23.74
N ARG A 69 -0.55 -7.12 24.54
CA ARG A 69 -0.80 -8.50 24.05
C ARG A 69 -2.24 -8.59 23.52
N LEU A 70 -2.37 -8.86 22.22
CA LEU A 70 -3.65 -9.12 21.58
C LEU A 70 -4.21 -10.48 22.02
N PRO A 71 -5.52 -10.60 22.30
CA PRO A 71 -6.19 -11.89 22.48
C PRO A 71 -6.05 -12.76 21.22
N ALA A 72 -5.95 -14.08 21.39
CA ALA A 72 -5.76 -15.01 20.27
C ALA A 72 -6.91 -14.97 19.25
N GLY A 73 -8.16 -14.83 19.70
CA GLY A 73 -9.33 -14.73 18.80
C GLY A 73 -9.25 -13.51 17.89
N LEU A 74 -8.74 -12.40 18.44
CA LEU A 74 -8.61 -11.15 17.71
C LEU A 74 -7.45 -11.19 16.68
N TRP A 75 -6.42 -11.99 16.97
CA TRP A 75 -5.39 -12.36 15.99
C TRP A 75 -5.96 -13.19 14.84
N LEU A 76 -6.81 -14.18 15.15
CA LEU A 76 -7.47 -15.03 14.16
C LEU A 76 -8.41 -14.22 13.25
N ASP A 77 -9.19 -13.30 13.81
CA ASP A 77 -10.07 -12.43 13.03
C ASP A 77 -9.27 -11.55 12.04
N GLY A 78 -8.13 -11.01 12.49
CA GLY A 78 -7.21 -10.27 11.62
C GLY A 78 -6.61 -11.14 10.51
N MET A 79 -6.25 -12.39 10.80
CA MET A 79 -5.78 -13.35 9.80
C MET A 79 -6.88 -13.72 8.80
N ILE A 80 -8.11 -13.95 9.27
CA ILE A 80 -9.27 -14.25 8.41
C ILE A 80 -9.55 -13.07 7.47
N GLY A 81 -9.57 -11.84 8.01
CA GLY A 81 -9.74 -10.63 7.21
C GLY A 81 -8.64 -10.45 6.17
N GLY A 82 -7.37 -10.60 6.57
CA GLY A 82 -6.23 -10.54 5.66
C GLY A 82 -6.27 -11.62 4.56
N LEU A 83 -6.61 -12.86 4.90
CA LEU A 83 -6.75 -13.95 3.94
C LEU A 83 -7.92 -13.75 2.99
N ALA A 84 -9.06 -13.23 3.47
CA ALA A 84 -10.20 -12.92 2.62
C ALA A 84 -9.86 -11.83 1.59
N VAL A 85 -9.17 -10.79 2.03
CA VAL A 85 -8.71 -9.70 1.18
C VAL A 85 -7.64 -10.18 0.18
N ALA A 86 -6.70 -11.01 0.61
CA ALA A 86 -5.72 -11.65 -0.28
C ALA A 86 -6.40 -12.59 -1.30
N ALA A 87 -7.44 -13.32 -0.91
CA ALA A 87 -8.20 -14.19 -1.81
C ALA A 87 -8.98 -13.38 -2.87
N LEU A 88 -9.57 -12.24 -2.48
CA LEU A 88 -10.20 -11.32 -3.43
C LEU A 88 -9.15 -10.75 -4.41
N GLY A 89 -8.01 -10.31 -3.90
CA GLY A 89 -6.89 -9.85 -4.74
C GLY A 89 -6.42 -10.90 -5.72
N ALA A 90 -6.23 -12.14 -5.25
CA ALA A 90 -5.87 -13.28 -6.08
C ALA A 90 -6.93 -13.58 -7.14
N ALA A 91 -8.23 -13.44 -6.84
CA ALA A 91 -9.30 -13.66 -7.79
C ALA A 91 -9.33 -12.60 -8.91
N PHE A 92 -9.13 -11.32 -8.58
CA PHE A 92 -9.03 -10.25 -9.58
C PHE A 92 -7.74 -10.34 -10.40
N ALA A 93 -6.62 -10.65 -9.73
CA ALA A 93 -5.34 -10.95 -10.35
C ALA A 93 -5.43 -12.10 -11.37
N PHE A 94 -6.21 -13.13 -11.07
CA PHE A 94 -6.37 -14.31 -11.92
C PHE A 94 -6.89 -13.94 -13.32
N GLY A 95 -7.79 -12.96 -13.41
CA GLY A 95 -8.31 -12.46 -14.70
C GLY A 95 -7.23 -11.76 -15.53
N ALA A 96 -6.36 -10.96 -14.90
CA ALA A 96 -5.23 -10.30 -15.56
C ALA A 96 -4.16 -11.29 -16.03
N VAL A 97 -3.85 -12.31 -15.20
CA VAL A 97 -2.90 -13.38 -15.56
C VAL A 97 -3.39 -14.23 -16.73
N LEU A 98 -4.68 -14.56 -16.75
CA LEU A 98 -5.27 -15.36 -17.82
C LEU A 98 -5.34 -14.60 -19.15
N SER A 99 -5.54 -13.29 -19.11
CA SER A 99 -5.61 -12.44 -20.30
C SER A 99 -4.24 -12.05 -20.85
N ASP A 100 -3.19 -12.07 -20.02
CA ASP A 100 -1.81 -11.76 -20.42
C ASP A 100 -0.91 -13.01 -20.43
N THR A 101 -1.26 -13.99 -21.28
CA THR A 101 -0.49 -15.23 -21.44
C THR A 101 0.85 -15.04 -22.18
N HIS A 102 1.19 -13.81 -22.56
CA HIS A 102 2.38 -13.46 -23.33
C HIS A 102 3.41 -12.59 -22.57
N GLY A 103 3.08 -12.06 -21.39
CA GLY A 103 4.02 -11.31 -20.55
C GLY A 103 5.09 -12.18 -19.90
N ALA A 104 6.33 -11.67 -19.78
CA ALA A 104 7.37 -12.35 -19.02
C ALA A 104 6.91 -12.56 -17.57
N THR A 105 7.17 -13.74 -16.97
CA THR A 105 6.72 -14.10 -15.61
C THR A 105 7.02 -13.02 -14.57
N LEU A 106 8.14 -12.31 -14.73
CA LEU A 106 8.56 -11.23 -13.84
C LEU A 106 7.70 -9.96 -13.97
N THR A 107 7.24 -9.64 -15.18
CA THR A 107 6.30 -8.54 -15.44
C THR A 107 4.96 -8.81 -14.74
N VAL A 108 4.43 -10.02 -14.93
CA VAL A 108 3.20 -10.45 -14.27
C VAL A 108 3.35 -10.41 -12.75
N ALA A 109 4.44 -10.98 -12.20
CA ALA A 109 4.70 -10.98 -10.76
C ALA A 109 4.79 -9.56 -10.18
N THR A 110 5.43 -8.63 -10.90
CA THR A 110 5.57 -7.23 -10.46
C THR A 110 4.22 -6.52 -10.48
N ASN A 111 3.46 -6.65 -11.57
CA ASN A 111 2.14 -6.04 -11.70
C ASN A 111 1.13 -6.58 -10.67
N LEU A 112 1.25 -7.85 -10.27
CA LEU A 112 0.42 -8.43 -9.21
C LEU A 112 0.85 -8.05 -7.80
N ALA A 113 2.13 -7.72 -7.59
CA ALA A 113 2.65 -7.39 -6.28
C ALA A 113 1.98 -6.13 -5.71
N TYR A 114 1.70 -5.12 -6.55
CA TYR A 114 1.01 -3.89 -6.16
C TYR A 114 -0.37 -4.14 -5.55
N PRO A 115 -1.37 -4.64 -6.30
CA PRO A 115 -2.72 -4.81 -5.77
C PRO A 115 -2.77 -5.77 -4.56
N LEU A 116 -1.93 -6.81 -4.54
CA LEU A 116 -1.85 -7.70 -3.38
C LEU A 116 -1.31 -6.98 -2.15
N ALA A 117 -0.31 -6.12 -2.33
CA ALA A 117 0.25 -5.33 -1.24
C ALA A 117 -0.74 -4.23 -0.79
N ASP A 118 -1.43 -3.54 -1.68
CA ASP A 118 -2.44 -2.54 -1.29
C ASP A 118 -3.59 -3.16 -0.50
N LEU A 119 -4.05 -4.34 -0.94
CA LEU A 119 -5.08 -5.11 -0.26
C LEU A 119 -4.63 -5.55 1.15
N LEU A 120 -3.40 -6.05 1.30
CA LEU A 120 -2.85 -6.40 2.61
C LEU A 120 -2.72 -5.17 3.53
N LEU A 121 -2.33 -4.02 2.98
CA LEU A 121 -2.24 -2.76 3.73
C LEU A 121 -3.61 -2.27 4.18
N PHE A 122 -4.61 -2.36 3.31
CA PHE A 122 -5.99 -2.04 3.65
C PHE A 122 -6.55 -2.98 4.74
N ALA A 123 -6.32 -4.29 4.60
CA ALA A 123 -6.72 -5.28 5.59
C ALA A 123 -6.08 -5.03 6.96
N LEU A 124 -4.79 -4.66 6.97
CA LEU A 124 -4.07 -4.30 8.19
C LEU A 124 -4.72 -3.08 8.86
N LEU A 125 -5.07 -2.05 8.08
CA LEU A 125 -5.70 -0.85 8.60
C LEU A 125 -7.09 -1.11 9.18
N VAL A 126 -7.95 -1.84 8.44
CA VAL A 126 -9.27 -2.26 8.92
C VAL A 126 -9.14 -3.08 10.20
N GLY A 127 -8.19 -4.01 10.23
CA GLY A 127 -7.82 -4.76 11.43
C GLY A 127 -7.58 -3.81 12.59
N ILE A 128 -6.65 -2.87 12.45
CA ILE A 128 -6.30 -1.91 13.52
C ILE A 128 -7.50 -1.10 14.02
N VAL A 129 -8.38 -0.65 13.14
CA VAL A 129 -9.59 0.09 13.52
C VAL A 129 -10.54 -0.81 14.33
N ALA A 130 -10.71 -2.06 13.91
CA ALA A 130 -11.49 -3.05 14.65
C ALA A 130 -10.86 -3.35 16.02
N LEU A 131 -9.53 -3.49 16.10
CA LEU A 131 -8.78 -3.74 17.35
C LEU A 131 -8.87 -2.59 18.36
N THR A 132 -8.96 -1.35 17.89
CA THR A 132 -9.01 -0.14 18.72
C THR A 132 -10.44 0.26 19.10
N GLY A 133 -11.41 -0.60 18.80
CA GLY A 133 -12.81 -0.45 19.21
C GLY A 133 -13.52 0.71 18.52
N TRP A 134 -13.12 1.05 17.29
CA TRP A 134 -13.67 2.18 16.52
C TRP A 134 -13.57 3.54 17.22
N SER A 135 -12.86 3.63 18.35
CA SER A 135 -12.64 4.88 19.05
C SER A 135 -11.47 5.62 18.39
N LEU A 136 -11.74 6.22 17.24
CA LEU A 136 -10.80 7.10 16.51
C LEU A 136 -10.62 8.42 17.27
N ARG A 137 -10.09 8.37 18.48
CA ARG A 137 -9.80 9.55 19.31
C ARG A 137 -8.39 10.07 18.99
N GLY A 138 -8.24 11.39 18.86
CA GLY A 138 -6.97 12.04 18.50
C GLY A 138 -6.74 12.08 16.99
N ASP A 139 -5.52 11.78 16.54
CA ASP A 139 -5.08 11.98 15.14
C ASP A 139 -5.55 10.86 14.17
N TRP A 140 -6.19 9.82 14.68
CA TRP A 140 -6.59 8.65 13.88
C TRP A 140 -7.60 8.89 12.74
N PRO A 141 -8.58 9.81 12.85
CA PRO A 141 -9.44 10.17 11.71
C PRO A 141 -8.65 10.76 10.54
N VAL A 142 -7.57 11.50 10.82
CA VAL A 142 -6.70 12.10 9.80
C VAL A 142 -5.92 11.00 9.08
N VAL A 143 -5.31 10.09 9.84
CA VAL A 143 -4.63 8.91 9.29
C VAL A 143 -5.59 8.07 8.44
N ALA A 144 -6.79 7.79 8.95
CA ALA A 144 -7.81 7.02 8.21
C ALA A 144 -8.24 7.72 6.91
N LEU A 145 -8.33 9.06 6.91
CA LEU A 145 -8.63 9.83 5.72
C LEU A 145 -7.50 9.74 4.68
N GLY A 146 -6.24 9.88 5.09
CA GLY A 146 -5.08 9.72 4.20
C GLY A 146 -5.09 8.35 3.52
N PHE A 147 -5.29 7.27 4.29
CA PHE A 147 -5.40 5.92 3.74
C PHE A 147 -6.62 5.72 2.83
N LEU A 148 -7.76 6.35 3.13
CA LEU A 148 -8.93 6.28 2.26
C LEU A 148 -8.66 6.94 0.91
N VAL A 149 -8.03 8.12 0.90
CA VAL A 149 -7.64 8.82 -0.33
C VAL A 149 -6.62 7.98 -1.11
N PHE A 150 -5.64 7.38 -0.44
CA PHE A 150 -4.67 6.48 -1.06
C PHE A 150 -5.37 5.29 -1.73
N ALA A 151 -6.28 4.62 -1.03
CA ALA A 151 -7.00 3.46 -1.56
C ALA A 151 -7.91 3.81 -2.74
N ILE A 152 -8.51 5.00 -2.75
CA ILE A 152 -9.31 5.49 -3.89
C ILE A 152 -8.41 5.74 -5.10
N ALA A 153 -7.29 6.44 -4.92
CA ALA A 153 -6.33 6.70 -6.00
C ALA A 153 -5.82 5.37 -6.61
N ASP A 154 -5.46 4.42 -5.75
CA ASP A 154 -4.99 3.10 -6.17
C ASP A 154 -6.06 2.29 -6.94
N SER A 155 -7.30 2.28 -6.43
CA SER A 155 -8.42 1.62 -7.10
C SER A 155 -8.72 2.23 -8.48
N MET A 156 -8.69 3.56 -8.58
CA MET A 156 -8.88 4.28 -9.84
C MET A 156 -7.75 4.00 -10.83
N TYR A 157 -6.51 3.92 -10.36
CA TYR A 157 -5.36 3.54 -11.17
C TYR A 157 -5.53 2.14 -11.75
N LEU A 158 -5.90 1.17 -10.92
CA LEU A 158 -6.13 -0.20 -11.36
C LEU A 158 -7.19 -0.28 -12.47
N ILE A 159 -8.31 0.43 -12.30
CA ILE A 159 -9.39 0.50 -13.29
C ILE A 159 -8.90 1.18 -14.58
N GLN A 160 -8.21 2.32 -14.49
CA GLN A 160 -7.74 3.04 -15.67
C GLN A 160 -6.66 2.28 -16.43
N SER A 161 -5.77 1.59 -15.71
CA SER A 161 -4.73 0.73 -16.28
C SER A 161 -5.35 -0.47 -16.99
N ALA A 162 -6.32 -1.15 -16.37
CA ALA A 162 -7.03 -2.27 -16.98
C ALA A 162 -7.77 -1.89 -18.27
N ASN A 163 -8.28 -0.66 -18.35
CA ASN A 163 -8.96 -0.13 -19.52
C ASN A 163 -8.02 0.52 -20.56
N GLY A 164 -6.70 0.58 -20.30
CA GLY A 164 -5.73 1.26 -21.17
C GLY A 164 -5.94 2.79 -21.27
N THR A 165 -6.62 3.37 -20.28
CA THR A 165 -6.98 4.81 -20.22
C THR A 165 -6.11 5.61 -19.27
N TYR A 166 -5.20 4.95 -18.55
CA TYR A 166 -4.29 5.61 -17.62
C TYR A 166 -3.33 6.54 -18.37
N VAL A 167 -3.23 7.78 -17.90
CA VAL A 167 -2.31 8.79 -18.42
C VAL A 167 -1.30 9.10 -17.32
N SER A 168 -0.03 8.80 -17.59
CA SER A 168 1.07 9.16 -16.70
C SER A 168 1.22 10.69 -16.59
N ASN A 169 1.56 11.16 -15.39
CA ASN A 169 1.56 12.57 -14.97
C ASN A 169 0.17 13.22 -15.05
N GLY A 170 -0.88 12.41 -14.92
CA GLY A 170 -2.27 12.87 -14.95
C GLY A 170 -2.76 13.39 -13.60
N PRO A 171 -4.02 13.89 -13.51
CA PRO A 171 -4.61 14.35 -12.26
C PRO A 171 -4.70 13.26 -11.18
N LEU A 172 -4.77 11.99 -11.59
CA LEU A 172 -4.79 10.84 -10.68
C LEU A 172 -3.48 10.73 -9.89
N ASP A 173 -2.36 11.13 -10.49
CA ASP A 173 -1.02 11.02 -9.91
C ASP A 173 -0.82 11.94 -8.70
N VAL A 174 -1.68 12.94 -8.55
CA VAL A 174 -1.74 13.81 -7.36
C VAL A 174 -2.39 13.10 -6.17
N GLY A 175 -3.17 12.03 -6.40
CA GLY A 175 -3.92 11.33 -5.36
C GLY A 175 -3.03 10.69 -4.29
N TRP A 176 -1.93 10.05 -4.70
CA TRP A 176 -0.97 9.45 -3.78
C TRP A 176 -0.23 10.48 -2.89
N PRO A 177 0.42 11.53 -3.43
CA PRO A 177 1.06 12.56 -2.59
C PRO A 177 0.05 13.34 -1.74
N ALA A 178 -1.17 13.58 -2.23
CA ALA A 178 -2.23 14.21 -1.44
C ALA A 178 -2.62 13.33 -0.23
N ALA A 179 -2.75 12.02 -0.43
CA ALA A 179 -2.99 11.07 0.65
C ALA A 179 -1.88 11.06 1.71
N MET A 180 -0.63 11.19 1.28
CA MET A 180 0.54 11.23 2.17
C MET A 180 0.69 12.56 2.92
N ALA A 181 0.12 13.65 2.39
CA ALA A 181 0.18 14.98 2.99
C ALA A 181 -0.87 15.23 4.08
N ILE A 182 -1.87 14.34 4.19
CA ILE A 182 -2.92 14.34 5.22
C ILE A 182 -2.37 13.71 6.50
#